data_AF-A0A6I3LNV4-F1
#
_entry.id   AF-A0A6I3LNV4-F1
#
_cell.length_a   1.000
_cell.length_b   1.000
_cell.length_c   1.000
_cell.angle_alpha   90.00
_cell.angle_beta   90.00
_cell.angle_gamma   90.00
#
_symmetry.space_group_name_H-M   'P 1'
#
loop_
_entity.id
_entity.type
_entity.pdbx_description
1 polymer ?
#
loop_
_entity_poly.entity_id
_entity_poly.type
_entity_poly.pdbx_seq_one_letter_code
_entity_poly.pdbx_strand_id
1 'polypeptide(L)'
;MPDKVKNIINEETFTGEDNLTYKKVTYEILTPRKTYLKGIISGKYRGVKIEDDFDKADLFDFEIYEANVISEGRDDFRADKPFIFARDFESVFKRKKIKGKKFPKEKLPQNLPVIITANEKLFGVNVLEPQLFEFEIIRKLHQTEGDEIFGSFNAYITGYIVDETKEIVEEVILVQDEVISIPKSPSICVCSNIETGKTEIKNNYIRREYKCINHNDNVWGNWEYLKNGQPLNFRSRNNIGNNPGCASQGFGILGLLFGLAFIIFLLPSILYIIAFFAIILILGNLGAFFKPLFRIIGILFLIGFIASLIHSFNKQSHTYNPKPLIVDSPREVAPYIPIEEIKDEDQNIENDSIITRYRSWKDYSGNKYEGKYKIRLSDYKKAHLYKESLRLNSNTLNAYDKVIFDLKEFDKNNFNNLFKLFDSINKVKRLNEIQFAEMIVTFVQDIPYAIVLDKDCNSNLYSDRFTRNYLLNNKGDCSGNQRFGINTPVEFLVNLKGDCDTRTLLLYNILSHYNYDIMLMSSEFYGHSIIGINLPINGIAYNYNNQKYILWETTAPNVRPGNIPNEISNLNNWRISLKSK
;
A
#
# COMPACT_ATOMS: atom_id res chain seq x y z
N MET A 1 -4.38 3.06 35.83
CA MET A 1 -3.04 3.47 35.35
C MET A 1 -2.11 2.32 35.67
N PRO A 2 -1.13 1.99 34.82
CA PRO A 2 -0.12 1.01 35.19
C PRO A 2 0.66 1.52 36.41
N ASP A 3 1.06 0.61 37.29
CA ASP A 3 1.83 0.95 38.49
C ASP A 3 3.21 1.53 38.13
N LYS A 4 3.75 2.40 39.00
CA LYS A 4 5.12 2.92 38.84
C LYS A 4 6.10 1.75 38.87
N VAL A 5 7.00 1.67 37.88
CA VAL A 5 8.05 0.65 37.86
C VAL A 5 9.31 1.25 38.49
N LYS A 6 9.80 0.61 39.57
CA LYS A 6 11.02 1.02 40.29
C LYS A 6 12.12 -0.01 39.98
N ASN A 7 13.13 0.38 39.22
CA ASN A 7 14.29 -0.45 38.91
C ASN A 7 15.51 0.02 39.71
N ILE A 8 16.37 -0.88 40.16
CA ILE A 8 17.64 -0.53 40.78
C ILE A 8 18.69 -0.37 39.69
N ILE A 9 19.33 0.79 39.59
CA ILE A 9 20.38 1.06 38.61
C ILE A 9 21.77 0.90 39.22
N ASN A 10 21.94 1.29 40.48
CA ASN A 10 23.23 1.23 41.17
C ASN A 10 23.06 1.01 42.68
N GLU A 11 24.02 0.30 43.27
CA GLU A 11 24.07 0.03 44.70
C GLU A 11 25.51 0.23 45.21
N GLU A 12 25.69 1.13 46.16
CA GLU A 12 26.99 1.44 46.76
C GLU A 12 26.91 1.32 48.28
N THR A 13 27.83 0.58 48.89
CA THR A 13 27.93 0.48 50.35
C THR A 13 28.98 1.43 50.88
N PHE A 14 28.66 2.11 51.98
CA PHE A 14 29.59 3.00 52.67
C PHE A 14 29.35 2.97 54.18
N THR A 15 30.38 3.28 54.96
CA THR A 15 30.30 3.35 56.42
C THR A 15 30.08 4.81 56.83
N GLY A 16 29.03 5.08 57.61
CA GLY A 16 28.73 6.41 58.13
C GLY A 16 29.66 6.83 59.28
N GLU A 17 29.62 8.10 59.66
CA GLU A 17 30.39 8.64 60.79
C GLU A 17 29.98 8.03 62.15
N ASP A 18 28.81 7.41 62.22
CA ASP A 18 28.28 6.65 63.34
C ASP A 18 28.75 5.18 63.36
N ASN A 19 29.68 4.81 62.48
CA ASN A 19 30.26 3.49 62.35
C ASN A 19 29.27 2.39 61.89
N LEU A 20 28.11 2.78 61.35
CA LEU A 20 27.12 1.87 60.78
C LEU A 20 27.29 1.74 59.26
N THR A 21 26.96 0.57 58.72
CA THR A 21 27.03 0.31 57.27
C THR A 21 25.72 0.74 56.61
N TYR A 22 25.83 1.60 55.61
CA TYR A 22 24.72 2.07 54.78
C TYR A 22 24.86 1.54 53.35
N LYS A 23 23.71 1.40 52.70
CA LYS A 23 23.60 1.10 51.28
C LYS A 23 22.90 2.27 50.60
N LYS A 24 23.63 2.97 49.73
CA LYS A 24 23.07 3.95 48.80
C LYS A 24 22.52 3.19 47.60
N VAL A 25 21.21 3.23 47.40
CA VAL A 25 20.53 2.60 46.26
C VAL A 25 20.01 3.70 45.34
N THR A 26 20.41 3.62 44.07
CA THR A 26 19.92 4.52 43.02
C THR A 26 18.82 3.82 42.24
N TYR A 27 17.63 4.42 42.23
CA TYR A 27 16.45 3.88 41.57
C TYR A 27 16.10 4.65 40.29
N GLU A 28 15.74 3.92 39.23
CA GLU A 28 14.99 4.43 38.08
C GLU A 28 13.50 4.27 38.38
N ILE A 29 12.76 5.38 38.46
CA ILE A 29 11.31 5.36 38.56
C ILE A 29 10.74 5.70 37.19
N LEU A 30 10.11 4.71 36.55
CA LEU A 30 9.36 4.88 35.30
C LEU A 30 7.89 5.13 35.65
N THR A 31 7.42 6.36 35.39
CA THR A 31 6.01 6.74 35.60
C THR A 31 5.31 6.84 34.25
N PRO A 32 4.29 5.99 33.96
CA PRO A 32 3.49 6.08 32.74
C PRO A 32 2.71 7.40 32.71
N ARG A 33 2.72 8.10 31.57
CA ARG A 33 1.94 9.32 31.34
C ARG A 33 1.17 9.24 30.02
N LYS A 34 0.09 10.02 29.91
CA LYS A 34 -0.61 10.18 28.62
C LYS A 34 -0.02 11.37 27.89
N THR A 35 0.57 11.14 26.73
CA THR A 35 1.00 12.23 25.86
C THR A 35 -0.03 12.42 24.75
N TYR A 36 -0.83 13.48 24.87
CA TYR A 36 -1.78 13.88 23.86
C TYR A 36 -1.07 14.51 22.68
N LEU A 37 -1.59 14.29 21.48
CA LEU A 37 -1.06 14.85 20.24
C LEU A 37 -2.18 15.43 19.39
N LYS A 38 -1.85 16.47 18.61
CA LYS A 38 -2.67 17.00 17.52
C LYS A 38 -1.88 17.02 16.21
N GLY A 39 -2.57 16.97 15.08
CA GLY A 39 -1.92 17.07 13.78
C GLY A 39 -2.87 16.95 12.60
N ILE A 40 -2.28 16.92 11.41
CA ILE A 40 -2.97 16.63 10.14
C ILE A 40 -2.77 15.15 9.85
N ILE A 41 -3.85 14.40 9.71
CA ILE A 41 -3.82 13.00 9.31
C ILE A 41 -4.19 12.88 7.83
N SER A 42 -3.43 12.06 7.12
CA SER A 42 -3.76 11.57 5.78
C SER A 42 -3.67 10.06 5.78
N GLY A 43 -4.55 9.39 5.05
CA GLY A 43 -4.58 7.94 5.09
C GLY A 43 -5.38 7.32 3.97
N LYS A 44 -5.36 6.00 3.93
CA LYS A 44 -6.18 5.20 3.02
C LYS A 44 -7.25 4.45 3.80
N TYR A 45 -8.37 4.28 3.15
CA TYR A 45 -9.48 3.53 3.68
C TYR A 45 -10.01 2.54 2.67
N ARG A 46 -10.66 1.51 3.20
CA ARG A 46 -11.54 0.62 2.45
C ARG A 46 -12.90 0.58 3.12
N GLY A 47 -13.92 0.15 2.41
CA GLY A 47 -15.19 -0.14 3.03
C GLY A 47 -15.99 -1.17 2.28
N VAL A 48 -16.87 -1.87 2.99
CA VAL A 48 -17.71 -2.95 2.45
C VAL A 48 -19.16 -2.54 2.62
N LYS A 49 -19.96 -2.72 1.59
CA LYS A 49 -21.36 -2.33 1.57
C LYS A 49 -22.13 -3.10 2.64
N ILE A 50 -22.95 -2.37 3.38
CA ILE A 50 -23.86 -2.92 4.36
C ILE A 50 -25.20 -3.11 3.64
N GLU A 51 -25.74 -4.31 3.68
CA GLU A 51 -27.12 -4.56 3.25
C GLU A 51 -28.05 -3.78 4.20
N ASP A 52 -28.75 -2.78 3.67
CA ASP A 52 -29.75 -1.99 4.39
C ASP A 52 -31.06 -2.00 3.60
N ASP A 53 -32.19 -2.14 4.31
CA ASP A 53 -33.55 -2.23 3.74
C ASP A 53 -34.05 -0.89 3.16
N PHE A 54 -33.22 0.16 3.21
CA PHE A 54 -33.54 1.50 2.75
C PHE A 54 -32.88 1.80 1.39
N ASP A 55 -33.67 1.72 0.31
CA ASP A 55 -33.34 1.97 -1.11
C ASP A 55 -32.77 3.38 -1.46
N LYS A 56 -32.31 4.18 -0.49
CA LYS A 56 -31.97 5.60 -0.69
C LYS A 56 -30.48 5.94 -0.61
N ALA A 57 -29.62 5.09 -0.08
CA ALA A 57 -28.18 5.33 -0.08
C ALA A 57 -27.37 4.05 0.11
N ASP A 58 -26.29 3.89 -0.66
CA ASP A 58 -25.29 2.87 -0.40
C ASP A 58 -24.53 3.21 0.90
N LEU A 59 -24.68 2.37 1.92
CA LEU A 59 -23.96 2.46 3.18
C LEU A 59 -22.76 1.51 3.16
N PHE A 60 -21.61 1.98 3.63
CA PHE A 60 -20.40 1.18 3.70
C PHE A 60 -19.87 1.17 5.13
N ASP A 61 -19.46 0.00 5.60
CA ASP A 61 -18.62 -0.12 6.79
C ASP A 61 -17.19 0.25 6.42
N PHE A 62 -16.60 1.21 7.10
CA PHE A 62 -15.38 1.89 6.68
C PHE A 62 -14.23 1.55 7.64
N GLU A 63 -13.06 1.22 7.08
CA GLU A 63 -11.84 0.90 7.81
C GLU A 63 -10.65 1.72 7.29
N ILE A 64 -9.91 2.35 8.21
CA ILE A 64 -8.62 3.00 7.92
C ILE A 64 -7.52 1.96 8.09
N TYR A 65 -6.88 1.59 6.99
CA TYR A 65 -5.80 0.59 7.00
C TYR A 65 -4.40 1.23 6.86
N GLU A 66 -4.31 2.51 6.50
CA GLU A 66 -3.06 3.26 6.43
C GLU A 66 -3.28 4.70 6.91
N ALA A 67 -2.43 5.18 7.80
CA ALA A 67 -2.55 6.53 8.35
C ALA A 67 -1.17 7.14 8.68
N ASN A 68 -0.99 8.39 8.24
CA ASN A 68 0.19 9.20 8.49
C ASN A 68 -0.25 10.52 9.14
N VAL A 69 0.38 10.89 10.26
CA VAL A 69 0.10 12.11 11.00
C VAL A 69 1.30 13.05 10.90
N ILE A 70 1.06 14.30 10.57
CA ILE A 70 2.06 15.37 10.55
C ILE A 70 1.81 16.27 11.74
N SER A 71 2.82 16.42 12.59
CA SER A 71 2.88 17.36 13.72
C SER A 71 4.10 18.26 13.52
N GLU A 72 3.89 19.55 13.32
CA GLU A 72 4.91 20.51 12.87
C GLU A 72 5.78 21.05 14.03
N GLY A 73 5.31 21.00 15.28
CA GLY A 73 6.04 21.58 16.41
C GLY A 73 5.86 20.88 17.76
N ARG A 74 6.67 21.27 18.76
CA ARG A 74 6.59 20.73 20.14
C ARG A 74 5.24 21.00 20.80
N ASP A 75 4.61 22.13 20.44
CA ASP A 75 3.28 22.54 20.95
C ASP A 75 2.13 21.65 20.44
N ASP A 76 2.42 20.75 19.50
CA ASP A 76 1.49 19.72 19.04
C ASP A 76 1.41 18.52 19.97
N PHE A 77 2.18 18.52 21.06
CA PHE A 77 2.17 17.50 22.10
C PHE A 77 1.90 18.11 23.48
N ARG A 78 1.07 17.45 24.31
CA ARG A 78 0.76 17.86 25.69
C ARG A 78 0.74 16.66 26.63
N ALA A 79 1.42 16.77 27.76
CA ALA A 79 1.33 15.79 28.83
C ALA A 79 -0.01 15.93 29.57
N ASP A 80 -0.73 14.82 29.71
CA ASP A 80 -1.93 14.61 30.52
C ASP A 80 -3.09 15.61 30.30
N LYS A 81 -3.06 16.32 29.17
CA LYS A 81 -4.07 17.32 28.81
C LYS A 81 -4.54 17.17 27.36
N PRO A 82 -5.82 16.82 27.11
CA PRO A 82 -6.35 16.67 25.76
C PRO A 82 -6.41 18.00 25.01
N PHE A 83 -6.34 17.92 23.68
CA PHE A 83 -6.58 19.05 22.79
C PHE A 83 -8.07 19.22 22.51
N ILE A 84 -8.49 20.47 22.37
CA ILE A 84 -9.88 20.86 22.10
C ILE A 84 -9.96 21.49 20.71
N PHE A 85 -10.66 20.83 19.80
CA PHE A 85 -10.97 21.36 18.48
C PHE A 85 -12.14 22.37 18.55
N ALA A 86 -12.15 23.48 17.82
CA ALA A 86 -11.12 23.97 16.90
C ALA A 86 -10.04 24.86 17.56
N ARG A 87 -10.27 25.31 18.80
CA ARG A 87 -9.45 26.30 19.51
C ARG A 87 -7.96 25.95 19.54
N ASP A 88 -7.63 24.71 19.89
CA ASP A 88 -6.23 24.29 19.98
C ASP A 88 -5.59 24.01 18.62
N PHE A 89 -6.34 24.02 17.51
CA PHE A 89 -5.83 23.74 16.17
C PHE A 89 -5.51 25.01 15.37
N GLU A 90 -5.63 26.19 15.98
CA GLU A 90 -5.39 27.49 15.33
C GLU A 90 -4.03 27.59 14.65
N SER A 91 -2.98 27.06 15.28
CA SER A 91 -1.62 27.02 14.73
C SER A 91 -1.45 26.10 13.52
N VAL A 92 -2.38 25.16 13.30
CA VAL A 92 -2.35 24.18 12.21
C VAL A 92 -3.12 24.71 10.98
N PHE A 93 -3.99 25.72 11.15
CA PHE A 93 -4.79 26.27 10.06
C PHE A 93 -3.98 27.21 9.15
N LYS A 94 -3.62 26.77 7.95
CA LYS A 94 -3.00 27.62 6.91
C LYS A 94 -4.03 28.46 6.11
N ARG A 95 -4.93 29.20 6.77
CA ARG A 95 -5.98 30.09 6.17
C ARG A 95 -7.17 29.39 5.47
N LYS A 96 -7.74 28.32 6.04
CA LYS A 96 -8.99 27.67 5.54
C LYS A 96 -10.15 27.91 6.53
N LYS A 97 -11.38 28.14 6.02
CA LYS A 97 -12.60 28.27 6.85
C LYS A 97 -13.00 26.91 7.43
N ILE A 98 -13.14 26.80 8.75
CA ILE A 98 -13.46 25.56 9.47
C ILE A 98 -14.99 25.38 9.53
N LYS A 99 -15.48 24.17 9.31
CA LYS A 99 -16.92 23.84 9.32
C LYS A 99 -17.38 23.25 10.67
N GLY A 100 -16.44 22.88 11.55
CA GLY A 100 -16.71 22.27 12.84
C GLY A 100 -17.15 20.80 12.76
N LYS A 101 -16.93 20.14 11.61
CA LYS A 101 -17.43 18.77 11.40
C LYS A 101 -16.61 17.75 12.19
N LYS A 102 -17.25 17.07 13.14
CA LYS A 102 -16.65 15.96 13.90
C LYS A 102 -17.00 14.62 13.25
N PHE A 103 -16.00 13.76 13.05
CA PHE A 103 -16.23 12.41 12.60
C PHE A 103 -16.80 11.55 13.76
N PRO A 104 -17.79 10.67 13.51
CA PRO A 104 -18.38 9.84 14.56
C PRO A 104 -17.34 8.99 15.30
N LYS A 105 -17.28 9.07 16.63
CA LYS A 105 -16.27 8.35 17.44
C LYS A 105 -16.52 6.84 17.38
N GLU A 106 -17.77 6.41 17.23
CA GLU A 106 -18.16 5.00 17.16
C GLU A 106 -17.68 4.33 15.88
N LYS A 107 -17.33 5.12 14.86
CA LYS A 107 -16.82 4.65 13.57
C LYS A 107 -15.28 4.67 13.49
N LEU A 108 -14.60 4.92 14.60
CA LEU A 108 -13.14 4.86 14.69
C LEU A 108 -12.72 3.71 15.61
N PRO A 109 -11.59 3.04 15.31
CA PRO A 109 -11.04 2.06 16.23
C PRO A 109 -10.57 2.74 17.52
N GLN A 110 -10.59 2.01 18.64
CA GLN A 110 -10.08 2.53 19.92
C GLN A 110 -8.58 2.88 19.85
N ASN A 111 -7.86 2.22 18.96
CA ASN A 111 -6.44 2.29 18.76
C ASN A 111 -6.20 2.33 17.24
N LEU A 112 -5.66 3.44 16.77
CA LEU A 112 -5.35 3.67 15.36
C LEU A 112 -3.83 3.64 15.16
N PRO A 113 -3.31 2.62 14.45
CA PRO A 113 -1.91 2.59 14.06
C PRO A 113 -1.62 3.73 13.09
N VAL A 114 -0.64 4.57 13.41
CA VAL A 114 -0.21 5.69 12.55
C VAL A 114 1.30 5.82 12.52
N ILE A 115 1.81 6.43 11.45
CA ILE A 115 3.18 6.94 11.42
C ILE A 115 3.13 8.44 11.69
N ILE A 116 3.73 8.88 12.79
CA ILE A 116 3.86 10.30 13.12
C ILE A 116 5.17 10.83 12.55
N THR A 117 5.08 11.91 11.78
CA THR A 117 6.23 12.72 11.37
C THR A 117 6.31 13.94 12.28
N ALA A 118 7.36 14.02 13.10
CA ALA A 118 7.61 15.15 13.98
C ALA A 118 9.12 15.47 13.99
N ASN A 119 9.49 16.74 13.76
CA ASN A 119 10.89 17.19 13.70
C ASN A 119 11.77 16.32 12.79
N GLU A 120 11.31 16.03 11.57
CA GLU A 120 12.01 15.20 10.57
C GLU A 120 12.25 13.73 10.98
N LYS A 121 11.70 13.29 12.12
CA LYS A 121 11.73 11.90 12.58
C LYS A 121 10.39 11.21 12.39
N LEU A 122 10.44 9.90 12.14
CA LEU A 122 9.28 9.03 11.93
C LEU A 122 9.10 8.11 13.14
N PHE A 123 7.90 8.09 13.69
CA PHE A 123 7.53 7.24 14.83
C PHE A 123 6.30 6.40 14.47
N GLY A 124 6.43 5.08 14.45
CA GLY A 124 5.28 4.18 14.37
C GLY A 124 4.65 4.04 15.75
N VAL A 125 3.42 4.52 15.91
CA VAL A 125 2.72 4.49 17.21
C VAL A 125 1.25 4.13 17.04
N ASN A 126 0.64 3.65 18.12
CA ASN A 126 -0.81 3.46 18.19
C ASN A 126 -1.43 4.66 18.90
N VAL A 127 -2.17 5.49 18.17
CA VAL A 127 -2.92 6.59 18.76
C VAL A 127 -4.16 6.02 19.43
N LEU A 128 -4.25 6.20 20.73
CA LEU A 128 -5.36 5.77 21.56
C LEU A 128 -6.45 6.85 21.57
N GLU A 129 -7.70 6.38 21.53
CA GLU A 129 -8.91 7.19 21.45
C GLU A 129 -8.84 8.31 20.39
N PRO A 130 -8.56 7.96 19.13
CA PRO A 130 -8.46 8.94 18.06
C PRO A 130 -9.80 9.68 17.87
N GLN A 131 -9.71 10.98 17.60
CA GLN A 131 -10.83 11.79 17.16
C GLN A 131 -10.42 12.51 15.88
N LEU A 132 -11.27 12.40 14.85
CA LEU A 132 -11.07 13.05 13.56
C LEU A 132 -12.03 14.22 13.38
N PHE A 133 -11.53 15.30 12.79
CA PHE A 133 -12.29 16.50 12.44
C PHE A 133 -12.05 16.90 10.99
N GLU A 134 -13.06 17.49 10.35
CA GLU A 134 -13.02 17.91 8.94
C GLU A 134 -12.56 16.77 8.01
N PHE A 135 -13.16 15.59 8.19
CA PHE A 135 -12.85 14.43 7.36
C PHE A 135 -13.24 14.69 5.90
N GLU A 136 -12.24 14.79 5.03
CA GLU A 136 -12.39 15.07 3.60
C GLU A 136 -11.83 13.88 2.79
N ILE A 137 -12.71 13.19 2.06
CA ILE A 137 -12.32 12.17 1.09
C ILE A 137 -11.66 12.83 -0.12
N ILE A 138 -10.50 12.33 -0.51
CA ILE A 138 -9.82 12.71 -1.76
C ILE A 138 -10.53 12.00 -2.91
N ARG A 139 -11.55 12.65 -3.46
CA ARG A 139 -12.44 12.07 -4.48
C ARG A 139 -11.72 11.45 -5.68
N LYS A 140 -10.59 12.04 -6.11
CA LYS A 140 -9.77 11.52 -7.23
C LYS A 140 -9.19 10.12 -6.96
N LEU A 141 -9.07 9.75 -5.69
CA LEU A 141 -8.54 8.47 -5.24
C LEU A 141 -9.64 7.56 -4.69
N HIS A 142 -10.91 7.97 -4.80
CA HIS A 142 -12.05 7.16 -4.35
C HIS A 142 -12.52 6.25 -5.48
N GLN A 143 -12.60 4.95 -5.19
CA GLN A 143 -13.01 3.91 -6.12
C GLN A 143 -14.14 3.10 -5.50
N THR A 144 -15.03 2.58 -6.35
CA THR A 144 -16.11 1.67 -5.98
C THR A 144 -16.02 0.46 -6.89
N GLU A 145 -15.91 -0.73 -6.31
CA GLU A 145 -15.79 -2.00 -7.00
C GLU A 145 -16.84 -2.97 -6.43
N GLY A 146 -18.01 -3.02 -7.09
CA GLY A 146 -19.15 -3.78 -6.58
C GLY A 146 -19.59 -3.28 -5.21
N ASP A 147 -19.47 -4.15 -4.21
CA ASP A 147 -19.82 -3.87 -2.82
C ASP A 147 -18.64 -3.30 -2.01
N GLU A 148 -17.47 -3.10 -2.62
CA GLU A 148 -16.31 -2.54 -1.94
C GLU A 148 -16.04 -1.10 -2.39
N ILE A 149 -15.53 -0.28 -1.48
CA ILE A 149 -15.01 1.05 -1.77
C ILE A 149 -13.57 1.17 -1.27
N PHE A 150 -12.77 1.93 -2.00
CA PHE A 150 -11.42 2.28 -1.61
C PHE A 150 -11.24 3.78 -1.71
N GLY A 151 -10.35 4.34 -0.91
CA GLY A 151 -10.11 5.78 -1.00
C GLY A 151 -8.95 6.27 -0.18
N SER A 152 -8.66 7.56 -0.36
CA SER A 152 -7.75 8.30 0.50
C SER A 152 -8.49 9.47 1.15
N PHE A 153 -8.04 9.89 2.33
CA PHE A 153 -8.66 10.98 3.08
C PHE A 153 -7.62 11.92 3.68
N ASN A 154 -8.07 13.13 4.00
CA ASN A 154 -7.38 14.08 4.88
C ASN A 154 -8.32 14.46 6.02
N ALA A 155 -7.79 14.63 7.24
CA ALA A 155 -8.52 15.15 8.38
C ALA A 155 -7.56 15.81 9.38
N TYR A 156 -8.11 16.44 10.41
CA TYR A 156 -7.38 16.77 11.63
C TYR A 156 -7.57 15.67 12.65
N ILE A 157 -6.52 15.32 13.38
CA ILE A 157 -6.55 14.27 14.41
C ILE A 157 -6.16 14.82 15.77
N THR A 158 -6.81 14.32 16.82
CA THR A 158 -6.27 14.33 18.19
C THR A 158 -6.41 12.94 18.80
N GLY A 159 -5.54 12.61 19.74
CA GLY A 159 -5.59 11.39 20.54
C GLY A 159 -4.45 11.39 21.55
N TYR A 160 -4.14 10.25 22.15
CA TYR A 160 -2.97 10.14 23.03
C TYR A 160 -2.17 8.88 22.78
N ILE A 161 -0.88 8.93 23.12
CA ILE A 161 -0.02 7.78 23.29
C ILE A 161 0.29 7.62 24.78
N VAL A 162 0.67 6.42 25.19
CA VAL A 162 1.23 6.18 26.52
C VAL A 162 2.74 6.12 26.37
N ASP A 163 3.43 7.03 27.04
CA ASP A 163 4.89 7.04 27.17
C ASP A 163 5.28 7.12 28.64
N GLU A 164 6.59 7.05 28.92
CA GLU A 164 7.10 6.98 30.29
C GLU A 164 7.99 8.18 30.60
N THR A 165 7.86 8.68 31.83
CA THR A 165 8.78 9.67 32.40
C THR A 165 9.79 8.98 33.30
N LYS A 166 11.04 9.42 33.21
CA LYS A 166 12.15 8.88 33.98
C LYS A 166 12.52 9.83 35.11
N GLU A 167 12.53 9.32 36.33
CA GLU A 167 13.05 10.01 37.51
C GLU A 167 14.14 9.15 38.16
N ILE A 168 15.26 9.77 38.51
CA ILE A 168 16.36 9.10 39.22
C ILE A 168 16.31 9.57 40.67
N VAL A 169 16.11 8.63 41.59
CA VAL A 169 16.04 8.91 43.04
C VAL A 169 17.11 8.11 43.76
N GLU A 170 17.83 8.76 44.67
CA GLU A 170 18.80 8.12 45.55
C GLU A 170 18.20 7.96 46.95
N GLU A 171 18.19 6.74 47.48
CA GLU A 171 17.80 6.46 48.85
C GLU A 171 18.99 5.84 49.60
N VAL A 172 19.21 6.26 50.85
CA VAL A 172 20.21 5.67 51.74
C VAL A 172 19.49 4.79 52.74
N ILE A 173 19.80 3.50 52.72
CA ILE A 173 19.17 2.49 53.57
C ILE A 173 20.21 1.97 54.55
N LEU A 174 19.88 1.92 55.85
CA LEU A 174 20.72 1.28 56.86
C LEU A 174 20.78 -0.23 56.56
N VAL A 175 21.97 -0.80 56.41
CA VAL A 175 22.14 -2.25 56.34
C VAL A 175 21.95 -2.79 57.75
N GLN A 176 20.72 -3.17 58.09
CA GLN A 176 20.51 -4.02 59.27
C GLN A 176 21.11 -5.38 58.94
N ASP A 177 21.99 -5.88 59.81
CA ASP A 177 22.42 -7.27 59.77
C ASP A 177 21.16 -8.14 59.84
N GLU A 178 20.70 -8.65 58.70
CA GLU A 178 19.79 -9.77 58.66
C GLU A 178 20.53 -10.93 59.29
N VAL A 179 20.30 -11.13 60.59
CA VAL A 179 20.52 -12.40 61.25
C VAL A 179 19.83 -13.44 60.38
N ILE A 180 20.63 -14.26 59.71
CA ILE A 180 20.18 -15.45 59.00
C ILE A 180 19.61 -16.40 60.05
N SER A 181 18.36 -16.18 60.45
CA SER A 181 17.55 -17.23 61.03
C SER A 181 17.10 -18.07 59.85
N ILE A 182 17.80 -19.17 59.60
CA ILE A 182 17.28 -20.27 58.78
C ILE A 182 15.93 -20.65 59.39
N PRO A 183 14.79 -20.39 58.73
CA PRO A 183 13.57 -21.06 59.14
C PRO A 183 13.76 -22.51 58.74
N LYS A 184 13.69 -23.44 59.70
CA LYS A 184 13.35 -24.82 59.37
C LYS A 184 12.09 -24.74 58.52
N SER A 185 12.23 -25.05 57.23
CA SER A 185 11.09 -25.30 56.36
C SER A 185 10.19 -26.30 57.08
N PRO A 186 8.91 -25.98 57.34
CA PRO A 186 7.94 -27.04 57.56
C PRO A 186 7.94 -27.81 56.24
N SER A 187 8.31 -29.08 56.28
CA SER A 187 8.33 -29.96 55.12
C SER A 187 6.93 -29.92 54.48
N ILE A 188 6.80 -29.15 53.40
CA ILE A 188 5.59 -29.11 52.60
C ILE A 188 5.43 -30.51 52.01
N CYS A 189 4.40 -31.23 52.46
CA CYS A 189 4.06 -32.54 51.93
C CYS A 189 3.83 -32.42 50.41
N VAL A 190 4.67 -33.08 49.63
CA VAL A 190 4.45 -33.24 48.19
C VAL A 190 3.59 -34.48 47.98
N CYS A 191 2.45 -34.34 47.31
CA CYS A 191 1.54 -35.45 46.99
C CYS A 191 2.30 -36.53 46.21
N SER A 192 2.20 -37.80 46.64
CA SER A 192 2.61 -38.94 45.81
C SER A 192 1.55 -39.28 44.76
N ASN A 193 1.89 -40.09 43.76
CA ASN A 193 0.93 -40.64 42.80
C ASN A 193 0.11 -41.83 43.35
N ILE A 194 0.14 -42.09 44.67
CA ILE A 194 -0.52 -43.23 45.29
C ILE A 194 -1.80 -42.73 45.99
N GLU A 195 -2.94 -42.95 45.33
CA GLU A 195 -4.28 -42.62 45.85
C GLU A 195 -4.65 -43.54 47.03
N THR A 196 -5.18 -42.97 48.12
CA THR A 196 -5.67 -43.74 49.29
C THR A 196 -7.08 -44.32 49.06
N GLY A 197 -7.75 -43.91 47.98
CA GLY A 197 -9.13 -44.28 47.65
C GLY A 197 -10.20 -43.41 48.33
N LYS A 198 -9.81 -42.45 49.20
CA LYS A 198 -10.75 -41.48 49.78
C LYS A 198 -10.94 -40.28 48.84
N THR A 199 -12.19 -39.88 48.64
CA THR A 199 -12.58 -38.75 47.80
C THR A 199 -13.53 -37.82 48.54
N GLU A 200 -13.39 -36.51 48.31
CA GLU A 200 -14.30 -35.50 48.84
C GLU A 200 -14.96 -34.77 47.67
N ILE A 201 -16.29 -34.64 47.73
CA ILE A 201 -17.11 -33.99 46.70
C ILE A 201 -17.77 -32.79 47.34
N LYS A 202 -17.58 -31.60 46.74
CA LYS A 202 -18.25 -30.37 47.15
C LYS A 202 -18.74 -29.65 45.90
N ASN A 203 -20.06 -29.51 45.77
CA ASN A 203 -20.73 -29.06 44.55
C ASN A 203 -20.34 -29.95 43.34
N ASN A 204 -20.00 -29.35 42.20
CA ASN A 204 -19.52 -30.04 41.00
C ASN A 204 -18.00 -30.25 41.00
N TYR A 205 -17.32 -30.22 42.14
CA TYR A 205 -15.88 -30.45 42.24
C TYR A 205 -15.58 -31.68 43.10
N ILE A 206 -14.58 -32.47 42.69
CA ILE A 206 -14.04 -33.61 43.43
C ILE A 206 -12.55 -33.40 43.70
N ARG A 207 -12.07 -33.78 44.87
CA ARG A 207 -10.64 -33.93 45.15
C ARG A 207 -10.37 -35.30 45.77
N ARG A 208 -9.17 -35.84 45.54
CA ARG A 208 -8.75 -37.16 46.05
C ARG A 208 -7.62 -37.03 47.06
N GLU A 209 -7.56 -37.96 48.00
CA GLU A 209 -6.51 -38.01 49.02
C GLU A 209 -5.35 -38.93 48.58
N TYR A 210 -4.12 -38.46 48.76
CA TYR A 210 -2.87 -39.11 48.39
C TYR A 210 -1.99 -39.32 49.63
N LYS A 211 -1.15 -40.35 49.62
CA LYS A 211 -0.09 -40.48 50.64
C LYS A 211 1.05 -39.50 50.38
N CYS A 212 1.66 -38.96 51.43
CA CYS A 212 2.88 -38.17 51.28
C CYS A 212 4.11 -39.04 51.00
N ILE A 213 5.05 -38.51 50.20
CA ILE A 213 6.30 -39.22 49.88
C ILE A 213 7.25 -39.29 51.09
N ASN A 214 7.24 -38.26 51.95
CA ASN A 214 8.24 -38.07 53.01
C ASN A 214 7.68 -38.10 54.44
N HIS A 215 6.41 -38.47 54.63
CA HIS A 215 5.77 -38.60 55.95
C HIS A 215 4.63 -39.62 55.89
N ASN A 216 4.19 -40.16 57.04
CA ASN A 216 3.08 -41.10 57.15
C ASN A 216 1.68 -40.45 57.10
N ASP A 217 1.61 -39.15 56.79
CA ASP A 217 0.37 -38.40 56.70
C ASP A 217 -0.22 -38.46 55.29
N ASN A 218 -1.54 -38.22 55.21
CA ASN A 218 -2.27 -38.13 53.97
C ASN A 218 -2.54 -36.66 53.62
N VAL A 219 -2.53 -36.33 52.32
CA VAL A 219 -2.80 -34.99 51.80
C VAL A 219 -3.84 -35.01 50.68
N TRP A 220 -4.68 -33.98 50.66
CA TRP A 220 -5.68 -33.81 49.62
C TRP A 220 -5.09 -33.14 48.38
N GLY A 221 -5.37 -33.72 47.22
CA GLY A 221 -5.05 -33.12 45.92
C GLY A 221 -5.93 -31.93 45.57
N ASN A 222 -5.68 -31.36 44.40
CA ASN A 222 -6.42 -30.20 43.89
C ASN A 222 -7.89 -30.57 43.57
N TRP A 223 -8.77 -29.56 43.61
CA TRP A 223 -10.17 -29.71 43.20
C TRP A 223 -10.28 -29.79 41.67
N GLU A 224 -10.99 -30.80 41.16
CA GLU A 224 -11.26 -31.03 39.75
C GLU A 224 -12.77 -30.94 39.47
N TYR A 225 -13.15 -30.24 38.39
CA TYR A 225 -14.56 -30.05 38.04
C TYR A 225 -15.15 -31.29 37.34
N LEU A 226 -16.23 -31.83 37.90
CA LEU A 226 -17.04 -32.88 37.30
C LEU A 226 -17.90 -32.30 36.18
N LYS A 227 -17.45 -32.49 34.93
CA LYS A 227 -18.31 -32.29 33.75
C LYS A 227 -19.42 -33.35 33.78
N ASN A 228 -20.67 -32.92 33.88
CA ASN A 228 -21.85 -33.79 33.93
C ASN A 228 -21.74 -34.98 32.97
N GLY A 229 -21.71 -36.21 33.51
CA GLY A 229 -21.96 -37.43 32.73
C GLY A 229 -20.93 -38.57 32.78
N GLN A 230 -20.09 -38.72 33.80
CA GLN A 230 -19.27 -39.94 33.94
C GLN A 230 -19.41 -40.60 35.32
N PRO A 231 -19.83 -41.87 35.42
CA PRO A 231 -19.75 -42.63 36.67
C PRO A 231 -18.33 -43.18 36.87
N LEU A 232 -17.88 -43.12 38.12
CA LEU A 232 -16.60 -43.67 38.59
C LEU A 232 -16.70 -45.21 38.66
N ASN A 233 -16.04 -45.95 37.75
CA ASN A 233 -15.37 -47.22 38.07
C ASN A 233 -14.49 -47.81 36.93
N PHE A 234 -13.36 -48.33 37.39
CA PHE A 234 -12.27 -49.20 36.90
C PHE A 234 -12.34 -50.01 35.57
N ARG A 235 -11.13 -50.19 35.01
CA ARG A 235 -10.53 -51.32 34.23
C ARG A 235 -11.39 -52.14 33.23
N SER A 236 -11.00 -51.98 31.96
CA SER A 236 -10.85 -52.99 30.89
C SER A 236 -11.92 -54.07 30.64
N ARG A 237 -12.48 -54.01 29.42
CA ARG A 237 -12.65 -55.07 28.38
C ARG A 237 -14.10 -55.30 27.92
N ASN A 238 -14.28 -55.08 26.61
CA ASN A 238 -15.28 -55.58 25.66
C ASN A 238 -16.78 -55.30 25.85
N ASN A 239 -17.31 -54.65 24.79
CA ASN A 239 -18.60 -54.83 24.11
C ASN A 239 -19.87 -55.05 24.96
N ILE A 240 -20.85 -54.15 24.81
CA ILE A 240 -22.05 -54.34 23.96
C ILE A 240 -22.95 -53.09 24.08
N GLY A 241 -23.41 -52.61 22.92
CA GLY A 241 -24.77 -52.10 22.74
C GLY A 241 -25.05 -50.66 23.17
N ASN A 242 -24.93 -49.73 22.23
CA ASN A 242 -25.94 -48.67 22.05
C ASN A 242 -25.90 -48.18 20.61
N ASN A 243 -26.91 -48.57 19.83
CA ASN A 243 -27.16 -48.07 18.48
C ASN A 243 -27.55 -46.59 18.56
N PRO A 244 -26.81 -45.64 17.93
CA PRO A 244 -27.36 -44.34 17.64
C PRO A 244 -28.35 -44.48 16.47
N GLY A 245 -29.56 -43.95 16.64
CA GLY A 245 -30.63 -44.07 15.65
C GLY A 245 -30.23 -43.56 14.26
N CYS A 246 -30.72 -44.27 13.24
CA CYS A 246 -30.42 -44.08 11.81
C CYS A 246 -30.68 -42.67 11.25
N ALA A 247 -31.36 -41.79 11.99
CA ALA A 247 -31.62 -40.41 11.57
C ALA A 247 -30.36 -39.51 11.64
N SER A 248 -29.41 -39.80 12.53
CA SER A 248 -28.20 -38.98 12.70
C SER A 248 -27.14 -39.19 11.62
N GLN A 249 -27.19 -40.32 10.89
CA GLN A 249 -26.28 -40.61 9.78
C GLN A 249 -26.73 -39.97 8.46
N GLY A 250 -28.05 -39.82 8.23
CA GLY A 250 -28.58 -39.22 6.99
C GLY A 250 -28.29 -37.72 6.84
N PHE A 251 -28.44 -36.95 7.92
CA PHE A 251 -28.15 -35.51 7.90
C PHE A 251 -26.65 -35.20 7.80
N GLY A 252 -25.79 -36.06 8.35
CA GLY A 252 -24.34 -35.94 8.20
C GLY A 252 -23.88 -36.12 6.76
N ILE A 253 -24.47 -37.08 6.04
CA ILE A 253 -24.14 -37.34 4.62
C ILE A 253 -24.63 -36.19 3.73
N LEU A 254 -25.85 -35.68 3.97
CA LEU A 254 -26.38 -34.53 3.22
C LEU A 254 -25.55 -33.26 3.46
N GLY A 255 -25.17 -32.98 4.71
CA GLY A 255 -24.32 -31.83 5.04
C GLY A 255 -22.93 -31.91 4.37
N LEU A 256 -22.37 -33.12 4.27
CA LEU A 256 -21.08 -33.36 3.64
C LEU A 256 -21.16 -33.22 2.10
N LEU A 257 -22.26 -33.67 1.49
CA LEU A 257 -22.52 -33.49 0.06
C LEU A 257 -22.74 -32.02 -0.31
N PHE A 258 -23.52 -31.27 0.49
CA PHE A 258 -23.70 -29.83 0.27
C PHE A 258 -22.42 -29.04 0.53
N GLY A 259 -21.64 -29.40 1.55
CA GLY A 259 -20.34 -28.79 1.82
C GLY A 259 -19.34 -29.03 0.69
N LEU A 260 -19.28 -30.25 0.15
CA LEU A 260 -18.44 -30.55 -1.02
C LEU A 260 -18.90 -29.81 -2.28
N ALA A 261 -20.20 -29.76 -2.54
CA ALA A 261 -20.76 -29.01 -3.67
C ALA A 261 -20.46 -27.51 -3.56
N PHE A 262 -20.57 -26.93 -2.36
CA PHE A 262 -20.25 -25.53 -2.07
C PHE A 262 -18.76 -25.21 -2.29
N ILE A 263 -17.86 -26.10 -1.85
CA ILE A 263 -16.41 -25.96 -2.06
C ILE A 263 -16.03 -26.10 -3.55
N ILE A 264 -16.67 -27.01 -4.28
CA ILE A 264 -16.46 -27.18 -5.73
C ILE A 264 -16.96 -25.94 -6.52
N PHE A 265 -18.03 -25.31 -6.06
CA PHE A 265 -18.55 -24.07 -6.66
C PHE A 265 -17.62 -22.87 -6.41
N LEU A 266 -17.04 -22.73 -5.21
CA LEU A 266 -16.13 -21.64 -4.87
C LEU A 266 -14.72 -21.81 -5.49
N LEU A 267 -14.26 -23.05 -5.68
CA LEU A 267 -12.91 -23.36 -6.15
C LEU A 267 -12.96 -24.48 -7.20
N PRO A 268 -13.35 -24.21 -8.46
CA PRO A 268 -13.50 -25.23 -9.49
C PRO A 268 -12.20 -25.99 -9.79
N SER A 269 -11.04 -25.36 -9.53
CA SER A 269 -9.72 -25.98 -9.65
C SER A 269 -9.48 -27.14 -8.66
N ILE A 270 -10.30 -27.28 -7.61
CA ILE A 270 -10.19 -28.35 -6.62
C ILE A 270 -10.53 -29.72 -7.23
N LEU A 271 -11.30 -29.74 -8.32
CA LEU A 271 -11.59 -30.96 -9.09
C LEU A 271 -10.33 -31.60 -9.65
N TYR A 272 -9.33 -30.80 -10.06
CA TYR A 272 -8.04 -31.32 -10.51
C TYR A 272 -7.25 -31.98 -9.38
N ILE A 273 -7.35 -31.42 -8.17
CA ILE A 273 -6.71 -31.97 -6.96
C ILE A 273 -7.39 -33.29 -6.57
N ILE A 274 -8.73 -33.33 -6.57
CA ILE A 274 -9.49 -34.55 -6.28
C ILE A 274 -9.21 -35.63 -7.32
N ALA A 275 -9.18 -35.28 -8.61
CA ALA A 275 -8.82 -36.20 -9.69
C ALA A 275 -7.39 -36.74 -9.53
N PHE A 276 -6.44 -35.89 -9.15
CA PHE A 276 -5.05 -36.29 -8.87
C PHE A 276 -4.97 -37.27 -7.69
N PHE A 277 -5.68 -37.01 -6.59
CA PHE A 277 -5.73 -37.94 -5.45
C PHE A 277 -6.47 -39.24 -5.78
N ALA A 278 -7.51 -39.20 -6.61
CA ALA A 278 -8.20 -40.40 -7.09
C ALA A 278 -7.29 -41.26 -7.98
N ILE A 279 -6.49 -40.63 -8.85
CA ILE A 279 -5.46 -41.30 -9.66
C ILE A 279 -4.40 -41.94 -8.76
N ILE A 280 -3.92 -41.25 -7.73
CA ILE A 280 -2.99 -41.80 -6.73
C ILE A 280 -3.59 -43.00 -5.99
N LEU A 281 -4.89 -42.94 -5.66
CA LEU A 281 -5.59 -44.01 -4.93
C LEU A 281 -5.81 -45.25 -5.81
N ILE A 282 -6.12 -45.05 -7.10
CA ILE A 282 -6.21 -46.12 -8.10
C ILE A 282 -4.83 -46.73 -8.37
N LEU A 283 -3.78 -45.91 -8.51
CA LEU A 283 -2.40 -46.34 -8.69
C LEU A 283 -1.85 -47.05 -7.44
N GLY A 284 -2.30 -46.67 -6.24
CA GLY A 284 -1.95 -47.33 -4.98
C GLY A 284 -2.48 -48.77 -4.87
N ASN A 285 -3.50 -49.13 -5.66
CA ASN A 285 -4.05 -50.48 -5.76
C ASN A 285 -3.38 -51.32 -6.85
N LEU A 286 -2.57 -50.71 -7.73
CA LEU A 286 -1.79 -51.38 -8.76
C LEU A 286 -0.43 -51.83 -8.21
N GLY A 287 -0.46 -52.97 -7.52
CA GLY A 287 0.69 -53.86 -7.31
C GLY A 287 1.69 -53.43 -6.23
N ALA A 288 2.08 -54.39 -5.37
CA ALA A 288 3.07 -54.21 -4.31
C ALA A 288 4.46 -53.70 -4.79
N PHE A 289 4.74 -53.78 -6.09
CA PHE A 289 6.01 -53.42 -6.70
C PHE A 289 6.27 -51.91 -6.80
N PHE A 290 5.23 -51.06 -6.96
CA PHE A 290 5.39 -49.61 -7.15
C PHE A 290 5.23 -48.76 -5.87
N LYS A 291 4.86 -49.38 -4.74
CA LYS A 291 4.70 -48.71 -3.44
C LYS A 291 5.92 -47.87 -3.00
N PRO A 292 7.19 -48.30 -3.14
CA PRO A 292 8.32 -47.48 -2.73
C PRO A 292 8.54 -46.27 -3.65
N LEU A 293 8.26 -46.39 -4.95
CA LEU A 293 8.39 -45.30 -5.93
C LEU A 293 7.43 -44.15 -5.62
N PHE A 294 6.15 -44.47 -5.38
CA PHE A 294 5.15 -43.44 -5.02
C PHE A 294 5.42 -42.80 -3.65
N ARG A 295 6.04 -43.54 -2.71
CA ARG A 295 6.45 -42.98 -1.41
C ARG A 295 7.56 -41.95 -1.57
N ILE A 296 8.53 -42.20 -2.45
CA ILE A 296 9.61 -41.25 -2.76
C ILE A 296 9.05 -40.02 -3.48
N ILE A 297 8.18 -40.21 -4.47
CA ILE A 297 7.53 -39.10 -5.18
C ILE A 297 6.70 -38.25 -4.21
N GLY A 298 5.94 -38.87 -3.31
CA GLY A 298 5.17 -38.16 -2.29
C GLY A 298 6.03 -37.34 -1.33
N ILE A 299 7.18 -37.87 -0.91
CA ILE A 299 8.14 -37.13 -0.07
C ILE A 299 8.72 -35.92 -0.83
N LEU A 300 9.08 -36.08 -2.10
CA LEU A 300 9.57 -34.98 -2.93
C LEU A 300 8.52 -33.87 -3.12
N PHE A 301 7.26 -34.25 -3.32
CA PHE A 301 6.15 -33.30 -3.37
C PHE A 301 5.93 -32.59 -2.04
N LEU A 302 6.01 -33.29 -0.91
CA LEU A 302 5.89 -32.70 0.42
C LEU A 302 7.02 -31.67 0.67
N ILE A 303 8.25 -32.01 0.30
CA ILE A 303 9.39 -31.10 0.41
C ILE A 303 9.18 -29.87 -0.48
N GLY A 304 8.72 -30.06 -1.73
CA GLY A 304 8.40 -28.95 -2.64
C GLY A 304 7.28 -28.05 -2.11
N PHE A 305 6.25 -28.64 -1.50
CA PHE A 305 5.15 -27.92 -0.88
C PHE A 305 5.59 -27.12 0.36
N ILE A 306 6.41 -27.72 1.23
CA ILE A 306 6.98 -27.04 2.40
C ILE A 306 7.92 -25.91 1.95
N ALA A 307 8.76 -26.14 0.95
CA ALA A 307 9.63 -25.10 0.38
C ALA A 307 8.81 -23.94 -0.24
N SER A 308 7.70 -24.26 -0.91
CA SER A 308 6.75 -23.28 -1.44
C SER A 308 6.06 -22.49 -0.32
N LEU A 309 5.64 -23.13 0.77
CA LEU A 309 5.05 -22.47 1.94
C LEU A 309 6.04 -21.53 2.62
N ILE A 310 7.29 -21.98 2.82
CA ILE A 310 8.35 -21.15 3.39
C ILE A 310 8.65 -19.96 2.48
N HIS A 311 8.66 -20.15 1.16
CA HIS A 311 8.81 -19.06 0.20
C HIS A 311 7.63 -18.08 0.22
N SER A 312 6.41 -18.59 0.42
CA SER A 312 5.18 -17.79 0.51
C SER A 312 5.13 -16.96 1.80
N PHE A 313 5.56 -17.52 2.95
CA PHE A 313 5.61 -16.79 4.23
C PHE A 313 6.80 -15.82 4.32
N ASN A 314 7.89 -16.07 3.60
CA ASN A 314 9.00 -15.10 3.48
C ASN A 314 8.73 -13.99 2.46
N LYS A 315 7.64 -14.07 1.69
CA LYS A 315 7.06 -12.88 1.07
C LYS A 315 6.26 -12.15 2.14
N GLN A 316 6.96 -11.34 2.95
CA GLN A 316 6.37 -10.11 3.44
C GLN A 316 5.62 -9.49 2.26
N SER A 317 4.33 -9.20 2.44
CA SER A 317 3.61 -8.25 1.60
C SER A 317 4.29 -6.90 1.80
N HIS A 318 5.43 -6.72 1.13
CA HIS A 318 5.88 -5.40 0.78
C HIS A 318 4.71 -4.81 0.02
N THR A 319 4.07 -3.79 0.62
CA THR A 319 3.39 -2.77 -0.16
C THR A 319 4.38 -2.36 -1.22
N TYR A 320 4.13 -2.84 -2.44
CA TYR A 320 4.95 -2.52 -3.58
C TYR A 320 4.73 -1.03 -3.84
N ASN A 321 5.61 -0.21 -3.25
CA ASN A 321 5.86 1.12 -3.76
C ASN A 321 6.61 0.90 -5.07
N PRO A 322 6.05 1.25 -6.24
CA PRO A 322 6.82 1.23 -7.47
C PRO A 322 8.10 2.00 -7.22
N LYS A 323 9.23 1.29 -7.31
CA LYS A 323 10.49 1.98 -7.53
C LYS A 323 10.32 2.60 -8.91
N PRO A 324 10.52 3.92 -9.09
CA PRO A 324 10.54 4.48 -10.42
C PRO A 324 11.51 3.65 -11.26
N LEU A 325 11.03 3.09 -12.37
CA LEU A 325 11.87 2.55 -13.43
C LEU A 325 12.62 3.66 -14.18
N ILE A 326 12.72 4.86 -13.58
CA ILE A 326 13.42 6.00 -14.13
C ILE A 326 14.89 5.87 -13.70
N VAL A 327 15.59 4.95 -14.34
CA VAL A 327 17.06 5.03 -14.43
C VAL A 327 17.36 5.85 -15.68
N ASP A 328 17.00 7.13 -15.65
CA ASP A 328 17.50 8.07 -16.64
C ASP A 328 18.93 8.42 -16.26
N SER A 329 19.88 7.93 -17.06
CA SER A 329 21.18 8.59 -17.13
C SER A 329 20.94 9.93 -17.82
N PRO A 330 21.43 11.07 -17.30
CA PRO A 330 21.24 12.36 -17.94
C PRO A 330 21.89 12.30 -19.33
N ARG A 331 21.06 12.21 -20.37
CA ARG A 331 21.49 12.40 -21.75
C ARG A 331 20.80 13.62 -22.31
N GLU A 332 21.66 14.44 -22.90
CA GLU A 332 21.44 15.77 -23.46
C GLU A 332 21.03 16.87 -22.46
N VAL A 333 22.06 17.54 -21.94
CA VAL A 333 21.96 18.99 -21.71
C VAL A 333 21.76 19.63 -23.08
N ALA A 334 20.51 19.85 -23.48
CA ALA A 334 20.23 20.62 -24.68
C ALA A 334 20.84 22.03 -24.48
N PRO A 335 21.73 22.50 -25.37
CA PRO A 335 22.18 23.88 -25.30
C PRO A 335 20.98 24.81 -25.49
N TYR A 336 20.93 25.89 -24.72
CA TYR A 336 19.99 26.99 -24.93
C TYR A 336 20.19 27.53 -26.35
N ILE A 337 19.21 27.32 -27.23
CA ILE A 337 19.21 27.88 -28.59
C ILE A 337 18.42 29.20 -28.54
N PRO A 338 18.98 30.32 -29.03
CA PRO A 338 18.32 31.62 -29.02
C PRO A 338 16.95 31.59 -29.70
N ILE A 339 16.03 32.42 -29.20
CA ILE A 339 14.79 32.74 -29.92
C ILE A 339 15.19 33.61 -31.11
N GLU A 340 15.19 33.05 -32.32
CA GLU A 340 15.39 33.82 -33.55
C GLU A 340 14.04 34.41 -33.99
N GLU A 341 13.93 35.74 -33.96
CA GLU A 341 12.87 36.49 -34.65
C GLU A 341 13.16 36.45 -36.16
N ILE A 342 12.57 35.50 -36.87
CA ILE A 342 12.64 35.46 -38.33
C ILE A 342 11.48 36.30 -38.88
N LYS A 343 11.81 37.32 -39.68
CA LYS A 343 10.85 38.05 -40.51
C LYS A 343 10.42 37.13 -41.65
N ASP A 344 9.18 36.66 -41.66
CA ASP A 344 8.59 36.06 -42.86
C ASP A 344 8.37 37.17 -43.90
N GLU A 345 8.94 37.01 -45.11
CA GLU A 345 8.78 37.93 -46.25
C GLU A 345 7.44 37.76 -47.00
N ASP A 346 6.52 36.96 -46.47
CA ASP A 346 5.19 36.77 -47.06
C ASP A 346 4.11 37.60 -46.34
N GLN A 347 3.32 38.27 -47.15
CA GLN A 347 2.49 39.43 -46.82
C GLN A 347 1.39 39.14 -45.78
N ASN A 348 1.24 40.07 -44.81
CA ASN A 348 0.06 40.28 -43.93
C ASN A 348 -0.24 39.27 -42.79
N ILE A 349 0.75 38.84 -42.02
CA ILE A 349 0.51 38.18 -40.72
C ILE A 349 1.41 38.83 -39.65
N GLU A 350 0.85 39.10 -38.46
CA GLU A 350 1.57 39.63 -37.29
C GLU A 350 2.94 38.95 -37.11
N ASN A 351 3.98 39.74 -36.83
CA ASN A 351 5.32 39.26 -36.49
C ASN A 351 5.25 38.26 -35.30
N ASP A 352 5.33 36.96 -35.58
CA ASP A 352 5.32 35.91 -34.56
C ASP A 352 6.71 35.26 -34.45
N SER A 353 7.26 35.22 -33.24
CA SER A 353 8.57 34.59 -33.00
C SER A 353 8.48 33.07 -33.16
N ILE A 354 9.56 32.44 -33.64
CA ILE A 354 9.61 30.99 -33.84
C ILE A 354 10.57 30.36 -32.84
N ILE A 355 10.07 29.39 -32.07
CA ILE A 355 10.87 28.54 -31.20
C ILE A 355 11.38 27.36 -32.04
N THR A 356 12.69 27.27 -32.22
CA THR A 356 13.33 26.16 -32.95
C THR A 356 13.97 25.18 -31.96
N ARG A 357 13.71 23.88 -32.14
CA ARG A 357 14.32 22.80 -31.36
C ARG A 357 15.03 21.83 -32.28
N TYR A 358 16.30 21.54 -31.96
CA TYR A 358 17.06 20.44 -32.55
C TYR A 358 16.99 19.23 -31.62
N ARG A 359 16.84 18.03 -32.18
CA ARG A 359 16.84 16.76 -31.45
C ARG A 359 17.69 15.74 -32.19
N SER A 360 18.34 14.85 -31.44
CA SER A 360 19.00 13.67 -31.98
C SER A 360 18.75 12.47 -31.08
N TRP A 361 18.19 11.40 -31.63
CA TRP A 361 17.77 10.21 -30.86
C TRP A 361 18.07 8.92 -31.62
N LYS A 362 17.86 7.77 -30.97
CA LYS A 362 18.02 6.45 -31.59
C LYS A 362 16.76 5.61 -31.40
N ASP A 363 16.44 4.78 -32.40
CA ASP A 363 15.44 3.71 -32.21
C ASP A 363 16.02 2.50 -31.46
N TYR A 364 15.17 1.49 -31.24
CA TYR A 364 15.56 0.25 -30.56
C TYR A 364 16.59 -0.59 -31.30
N SER A 365 16.77 -0.36 -32.60
CA SER A 365 17.79 -1.02 -33.43
C SER A 365 19.10 -0.22 -33.48
N GLY A 366 19.15 0.92 -32.79
CA GLY A 366 20.32 1.79 -32.73
C GLY A 366 20.45 2.74 -33.93
N ASN A 367 19.47 2.80 -34.83
CA ASN A 367 19.49 3.75 -35.94
C ASN A 367 19.37 5.17 -35.39
N LYS A 368 20.27 6.05 -35.81
CA LYS A 368 20.28 7.46 -35.39
C LYS A 368 19.36 8.30 -36.27
N TYR A 369 18.54 9.13 -35.63
CA TYR A 369 17.72 10.16 -36.24
C TYR A 369 18.09 11.53 -35.67
N GLU A 370 17.92 12.57 -36.47
CA GLU A 370 18.14 13.94 -36.04
C GLU A 370 17.40 14.93 -36.92
N GLY A 371 17.10 16.11 -36.36
CA GLY A 371 16.56 17.21 -37.13
C GLY A 371 16.03 18.34 -36.28
N LYS A 372 15.50 19.37 -36.95
CA LYS A 372 14.91 20.55 -36.32
C LYS A 372 13.41 20.60 -36.56
N TYR A 373 12.66 20.98 -35.55
CA TYR A 373 11.27 21.40 -35.69
C TYR A 373 11.07 22.80 -35.11
N LYS A 374 9.98 23.44 -35.54
CA LYS A 374 9.66 24.83 -35.26
C LYS A 374 8.24 24.96 -34.71
N ILE A 375 8.09 25.70 -33.62
CA ILE A 375 6.80 26.01 -32.99
C ILE A 375 6.66 27.52 -32.93
N ARG A 376 5.50 28.04 -33.31
CA ARG A 376 5.19 29.46 -33.19
C ARG A 376 5.03 29.83 -31.71
N LEU A 377 5.63 30.95 -31.29
CA LEU A 377 5.52 31.43 -29.92
C LEU A 377 4.06 31.75 -29.57
N SER A 378 3.29 32.27 -30.54
CA SER A 378 1.87 32.49 -30.34
C SER A 378 1.09 31.19 -30.07
N ASP A 379 1.40 30.09 -30.77
CA ASP A 379 0.74 28.79 -30.56
C ASP A 379 1.08 28.22 -29.17
N TYR A 380 2.34 28.33 -28.74
CA TYR A 380 2.74 27.98 -27.38
C TYR A 380 1.98 28.77 -26.31
N LYS A 381 1.89 30.11 -26.46
CA LYS A 381 1.14 30.96 -25.53
C LYS A 381 -0.35 30.63 -25.53
N LYS A 382 -0.94 30.40 -26.71
CA LYS A 382 -2.36 30.05 -26.86
C LYS A 382 -2.66 28.70 -26.22
N ALA A 383 -1.80 27.69 -26.39
CA ALA A 383 -1.96 26.38 -25.77
C ALA A 383 -1.94 26.47 -24.24
N HIS A 384 -0.99 27.24 -23.69
CA HIS A 384 -0.93 27.52 -22.26
C HIS A 384 -2.20 28.21 -21.74
N LEU A 385 -2.62 29.31 -22.39
CA LEU A 385 -3.82 30.06 -22.02
C LEU A 385 -5.09 29.22 -22.14
N TYR A 386 -5.19 28.38 -23.16
CA TYR A 386 -6.31 27.47 -23.34
C TYR A 386 -6.40 26.47 -22.18
N LYS A 387 -5.28 25.80 -21.83
CA LYS A 387 -5.21 24.90 -20.67
C LYS A 387 -5.67 25.60 -19.39
N GLU A 388 -5.20 26.83 -19.14
CA GLU A 388 -5.60 27.61 -17.97
C GLU A 388 -7.08 28.04 -17.99
N SER A 389 -7.69 28.16 -19.17
CA SER A 389 -9.11 28.51 -19.31
C SER A 389 -10.06 27.34 -19.05
N LEU A 390 -9.59 26.09 -19.16
CA LEU A 390 -10.42 24.90 -19.02
C LEU A 390 -11.02 24.80 -17.62
N ARG A 391 -12.33 24.52 -17.55
CA ARG A 391 -13.05 24.33 -16.28
C ARG A 391 -13.40 22.87 -16.09
N LEU A 392 -13.00 22.32 -14.94
CA LEU A 392 -13.49 21.02 -14.49
C LEU A 392 -14.81 21.22 -13.74
N ASN A 393 -15.91 20.80 -14.34
CA ASN A 393 -17.24 20.85 -13.72
C ASN A 393 -17.41 19.77 -12.63
N SER A 394 -16.54 18.76 -12.63
CA SER A 394 -16.46 17.68 -11.64
C SER A 394 -15.04 17.12 -11.58
N ASN A 395 -14.66 16.51 -10.46
CA ASN A 395 -13.39 15.79 -10.30
C ASN A 395 -13.58 14.28 -10.59
N THR A 396 -14.32 13.93 -11.64
CA THR A 396 -14.57 12.55 -12.07
C THR A 396 -13.52 12.11 -13.10
N LEU A 397 -13.32 10.80 -13.28
CA LEU A 397 -12.41 10.26 -14.31
C LEU A 397 -12.77 10.78 -15.71
N ASN A 398 -14.06 10.73 -16.05
CA ASN A 398 -14.58 11.27 -17.32
C ASN A 398 -14.28 12.77 -17.49
N ALA A 399 -14.14 13.53 -16.40
CA ALA A 399 -13.80 14.95 -16.49
C ALA A 399 -12.31 15.17 -16.79
N TYR A 400 -11.42 14.29 -16.29
CA TYR A 400 -10.01 14.32 -16.67
C TYR A 400 -9.80 13.86 -18.11
N ASP A 401 -10.48 12.78 -18.54
CA ASP A 401 -10.43 12.35 -19.94
C ASP A 401 -10.91 13.45 -20.89
N LYS A 402 -11.93 14.23 -20.48
CA LYS A 402 -12.36 15.41 -21.22
C LYS A 402 -11.26 16.47 -21.31
N VAL A 403 -10.48 16.70 -20.25
CA VAL A 403 -9.32 17.62 -20.33
C VAL A 403 -8.30 17.10 -21.33
N ILE A 404 -7.93 15.82 -21.27
CA ILE A 404 -7.00 15.22 -22.23
C ILE A 404 -7.54 15.39 -23.66
N PHE A 405 -8.83 15.11 -23.88
CA PHE A 405 -9.50 15.31 -25.17
C PHE A 405 -9.47 16.76 -25.65
N ASP A 406 -9.82 17.71 -24.78
CA ASP A 406 -9.86 19.14 -25.10
C ASP A 406 -8.46 19.66 -25.47
N LEU A 407 -7.43 19.29 -24.69
CA LEU A 407 -6.02 19.64 -24.98
C LEU A 407 -5.56 19.04 -26.30
N LYS A 408 -5.92 17.77 -26.55
CA LYS A 408 -5.65 17.07 -27.81
C LYS A 408 -6.27 17.80 -28.98
N GLU A 409 -7.55 18.16 -28.89
CA GLU A 409 -8.29 18.80 -29.97
C GLU A 409 -7.78 20.21 -30.27
N PHE A 410 -7.37 20.95 -29.24
CA PHE A 410 -6.81 22.28 -29.39
C PHE A 410 -5.45 22.26 -30.12
N ASP A 411 -4.56 21.34 -29.73
CA ASP A 411 -3.19 21.31 -30.26
C ASP A 411 -3.02 20.57 -31.58
N LYS A 412 -4.02 19.81 -32.06
CA LYS A 412 -3.89 18.87 -33.21
C LYS A 412 -3.27 19.46 -34.49
N ASN A 413 -3.42 20.76 -34.73
CA ASN A 413 -2.93 21.44 -35.94
C ASN A 413 -1.60 22.19 -35.74
N ASN A 414 -1.04 22.17 -34.53
CA ASN A 414 0.12 22.98 -34.15
C ASN A 414 1.45 22.22 -34.32
N PHE A 415 1.43 21.06 -34.99
CA PHE A 415 2.59 20.18 -35.16
C PHE A 415 3.14 20.11 -36.60
N ASN A 416 2.68 20.96 -37.52
CA ASN A 416 3.00 20.84 -38.95
C ASN A 416 4.52 20.74 -39.26
N ASN A 417 5.37 21.49 -38.55
CA ASN A 417 6.82 21.39 -38.75
C ASN A 417 7.42 20.09 -38.18
N LEU A 418 6.84 19.53 -37.11
CA LEU A 418 7.24 18.24 -36.57
C LEU A 418 6.85 17.10 -37.52
N PHE A 419 5.65 17.15 -38.10
CA PHE A 419 5.23 16.19 -39.12
C PHE A 419 6.12 16.24 -40.36
N LYS A 420 6.46 17.45 -40.86
CA LYS A 420 7.44 17.60 -41.95
C LYS A 420 8.80 16.96 -41.63
N LEU A 421 9.28 17.05 -40.38
CA LEU A 421 10.51 16.40 -39.95
C LEU A 421 10.38 14.86 -40.04
N PHE A 422 9.32 14.29 -39.47
CA PHE A 422 9.09 12.85 -39.50
C PHE A 422 8.86 12.31 -40.92
N ASP A 423 8.12 13.04 -41.76
CA ASP A 423 7.90 12.70 -43.16
C ASP A 423 9.22 12.70 -43.95
N SER A 424 10.09 13.68 -43.70
CA SER A 424 11.41 13.76 -44.31
C SER A 424 12.27 12.56 -43.93
N ILE A 425 12.31 12.22 -42.63
CA ILE A 425 13.03 11.04 -42.13
C ILE A 425 12.48 9.78 -42.79
N ASN A 426 11.16 9.59 -42.81
CA ASN A 426 10.53 8.40 -43.37
C ASN A 426 10.80 8.27 -44.88
N LYS A 427 10.73 9.37 -45.63
CA LYS A 427 11.02 9.38 -47.07
C LYS A 427 12.46 8.96 -47.38
N VAL A 428 13.42 9.41 -46.58
CA VAL A 428 14.84 9.09 -46.76
C VAL A 428 15.16 7.67 -46.32
N LYS A 429 14.65 7.25 -45.16
CA LYS A 429 14.96 5.96 -44.53
C LYS A 429 14.06 4.81 -45.01
N ARG A 430 12.94 5.13 -45.66
CA ARG A 430 11.92 4.19 -46.15
C ARG A 430 11.46 3.23 -45.04
N LEU A 431 11.06 3.80 -43.91
CA LEU A 431 10.65 3.00 -42.75
C LEU A 431 9.31 2.33 -43.05
N ASN A 432 9.17 1.06 -42.65
CA ASN A 432 7.87 0.40 -42.65
C ASN A 432 6.99 0.94 -41.50
N GLU A 433 5.72 0.55 -41.48
CA GLU A 433 4.74 1.01 -40.49
C GLU A 433 5.22 0.80 -39.03
N ILE A 434 5.75 -0.37 -38.70
CA ILE A 434 6.27 -0.64 -37.34
C ILE A 434 7.49 0.24 -37.05
N GLN A 435 8.46 0.29 -37.96
CA GLN A 435 9.68 1.09 -37.79
C GLN A 435 9.38 2.58 -37.68
N PHE A 436 8.38 3.07 -38.41
CA PHE A 436 7.97 4.46 -38.34
C PHE A 436 7.30 4.79 -36.99
N ALA A 437 6.44 3.90 -36.48
CA ALA A 437 5.91 4.02 -35.12
C ALA A 437 7.03 3.96 -34.05
N GLU A 438 8.00 3.06 -34.19
CA GLU A 438 9.16 2.96 -33.30
C GLU A 438 10.00 4.25 -33.32
N MET A 439 10.25 4.83 -34.49
CA MET A 439 10.96 6.10 -34.64
C MET A 439 10.25 7.25 -33.89
N ILE A 440 8.91 7.31 -33.98
CA ILE A 440 8.08 8.31 -33.29
C ILE A 440 8.09 8.09 -31.78
N VAL A 441 7.88 6.86 -31.30
CA VAL A 441 7.83 6.61 -29.85
C VAL A 441 9.19 6.82 -29.21
N THR A 442 10.26 6.40 -29.88
CA THR A 442 11.64 6.62 -29.39
C THR A 442 12.05 8.08 -29.40
N PHE A 443 11.51 8.91 -30.30
CA PHE A 443 11.70 10.37 -30.25
C PHE A 443 11.19 10.98 -28.93
N VAL A 444 10.04 10.50 -28.44
CA VAL A 444 9.46 10.97 -27.17
C VAL A 444 10.14 10.31 -25.98
N GLN A 445 10.40 8.99 -26.01
CA GLN A 445 11.11 8.27 -24.96
C GLN A 445 12.50 8.85 -24.67
N ASP A 446 13.17 9.38 -25.70
CA ASP A 446 14.48 10.01 -25.58
C ASP A 446 14.45 11.38 -24.86
N ILE A 447 13.29 12.03 -24.74
CA ILE A 447 13.16 13.23 -23.91
C ILE A 447 13.30 12.80 -22.44
N PRO A 448 14.16 13.43 -21.61
CA PRO A 448 14.24 13.09 -20.19
C PRO A 448 12.88 13.20 -19.49
N TYR A 449 12.59 12.26 -18.60
CA TYR A 449 11.36 12.34 -17.83
C TYR A 449 11.41 13.56 -16.88
N ALA A 450 10.30 14.31 -16.79
CA ALA A 450 10.15 15.36 -15.80
C ALA A 450 8.73 15.34 -15.24
N ILE A 451 8.60 15.18 -13.91
CA ILE A 451 7.28 15.20 -13.27
C ILE A 451 6.59 16.55 -13.51
N VAL A 452 5.30 16.51 -13.88
CA VAL A 452 4.49 17.70 -14.12
C VAL A 452 3.51 17.86 -12.97
N LEU A 453 3.49 19.04 -12.37
CA LEU A 453 2.89 19.25 -11.06
C LEU A 453 1.97 20.46 -11.07
N ASP A 454 0.82 20.30 -10.41
CA ASP A 454 -0.21 21.33 -10.27
C ASP A 454 0.22 22.54 -9.43
N LYS A 455 1.15 22.32 -8.50
CA LYS A 455 1.78 23.35 -7.67
C LYS A 455 3.26 23.43 -8.03
N ASP A 456 3.95 24.31 -7.30
CA ASP A 456 5.38 24.55 -7.48
C ASP A 456 6.24 23.29 -7.24
N CYS A 457 7.46 23.26 -7.77
CA CYS A 457 8.42 22.17 -7.67
C CYS A 457 9.05 22.00 -6.27
N ASN A 458 8.24 22.10 -5.23
CA ASN A 458 8.67 22.05 -3.84
C ASN A 458 8.16 20.78 -3.18
N SER A 459 9.07 19.93 -2.73
CA SER A 459 8.76 18.64 -2.08
C SER A 459 7.83 18.79 -0.87
N ASN A 460 7.84 19.95 -0.19
CA ASN A 460 7.01 20.19 0.99
C ASN A 460 5.53 20.43 0.66
N LEU A 461 5.19 20.64 -0.62
CA LEU A 461 3.80 20.85 -1.09
C LEU A 461 3.06 19.54 -1.38
N TYR A 462 3.78 18.42 -1.32
CA TYR A 462 3.32 17.09 -1.70
C TYR A 462 3.45 16.13 -0.51
N SER A 463 2.43 15.32 -0.28
CA SER A 463 2.44 14.28 0.75
C SER A 463 2.79 12.90 0.19
N ASP A 464 2.65 12.70 -1.13
CA ASP A 464 2.94 11.40 -1.75
C ASP A 464 4.44 11.15 -1.82
N ARG A 465 4.82 9.92 -1.49
CA ARG A 465 6.22 9.51 -1.37
C ARG A 465 6.96 9.62 -2.70
N PHE A 466 6.29 9.32 -3.82
CA PHE A 466 6.88 9.34 -5.14
C PHE A 466 7.33 10.75 -5.53
N THR A 467 6.42 11.72 -5.54
CA THR A 467 6.69 13.12 -5.91
C THR A 467 7.72 13.74 -4.99
N ARG A 468 7.60 13.53 -3.67
CA ARG A 468 8.60 14.01 -2.71
C ARG A 468 9.99 13.46 -3.02
N ASN A 469 10.12 12.15 -3.17
CA ASN A 469 11.40 11.51 -3.44
C ASN A 469 11.97 11.94 -4.79
N TYR A 470 11.13 12.05 -5.82
CA TYR A 470 11.51 12.51 -7.13
C TYR A 470 12.10 13.93 -7.06
N LEU A 471 11.39 14.87 -6.40
CA LEU A 471 11.84 16.25 -6.26
C LEU A 471 13.13 16.36 -5.43
N LEU A 472 13.26 15.57 -4.36
CA LEU A 472 14.48 15.54 -3.55
C LEU A 472 15.68 15.00 -4.35
N ASN A 473 15.50 13.91 -5.09
CA ASN A 473 16.56 13.26 -5.86
C ASN A 473 16.97 14.08 -7.10
N ASN A 474 16.03 14.77 -7.73
CA ASN A 474 16.25 15.56 -8.94
C ASN A 474 16.41 17.06 -8.67
N LYS A 475 16.71 17.47 -7.43
CA LYS A 475 16.93 18.88 -7.04
C LYS A 475 15.80 19.83 -7.44
N GLY A 476 14.56 19.35 -7.38
CA GLY A 476 13.37 20.10 -7.79
C GLY A 476 13.20 20.27 -9.29
N ASP A 477 13.92 19.52 -10.13
CA ASP A 477 13.72 19.59 -11.58
C ASP A 477 12.36 18.97 -11.97
N CYS A 478 11.38 19.85 -12.13
CA CYS A 478 10.00 19.51 -12.46
C CYS A 478 9.39 20.58 -13.38
N SER A 479 8.19 20.31 -13.89
CA SER A 479 7.33 21.32 -14.50
C SER A 479 6.22 21.70 -13.52
N GLY A 480 6.49 22.68 -12.66
CA GLY A 480 5.56 23.12 -11.62
C GLY A 480 4.55 24.15 -12.11
N ASN A 481 3.51 24.36 -11.29
CA ASN A 481 2.40 25.30 -11.54
C ASN A 481 1.68 25.03 -12.87
N GLN A 482 1.56 23.75 -13.24
CA GLN A 482 0.88 23.32 -14.44
C GLN A 482 -0.52 22.83 -14.10
N ARG A 483 -1.54 23.58 -14.48
CA ARG A 483 -2.93 23.19 -14.17
C ARG A 483 -3.22 21.76 -14.63
N PHE A 484 -3.93 21.05 -13.76
CA PHE A 484 -4.23 19.61 -13.87
C PHE A 484 -3.03 18.66 -13.75
N GLY A 485 -1.81 19.17 -13.54
CA GLY A 485 -0.60 18.35 -13.48
C GLY A 485 -0.16 17.84 -14.85
N ILE A 486 -0.46 18.57 -15.94
CA ILE A 486 -0.13 18.14 -17.31
C ILE A 486 0.37 19.33 -18.14
N ASN A 487 1.32 19.07 -19.05
CA ASN A 487 1.68 20.00 -20.11
C ASN A 487 0.90 19.65 -21.37
N THR A 488 0.43 20.66 -22.11
CA THR A 488 -0.13 20.38 -23.44
C THR A 488 0.96 19.81 -24.35
N PRO A 489 0.58 19.07 -25.41
CA PRO A 489 1.53 18.61 -26.42
C PRO A 489 2.46 19.72 -26.96
N VAL A 490 1.93 20.91 -27.24
CA VAL A 490 2.74 22.05 -27.71
C VAL A 490 3.69 22.56 -26.62
N GLU A 491 3.20 22.71 -25.38
CA GLU A 491 4.06 23.10 -24.25
C GLU A 491 5.21 22.11 -24.05
N PHE A 492 4.92 20.80 -24.13
CA PHE A 492 5.92 19.75 -23.95
C PHE A 492 7.00 19.78 -25.03
N LEU A 493 6.63 19.97 -26.30
CA LEU A 493 7.61 20.12 -27.37
C LEU A 493 8.48 21.37 -27.23
N VAL A 494 7.99 22.41 -26.53
CA VAL A 494 8.78 23.61 -26.24
C VAL A 494 9.69 23.41 -25.03
N ASN A 495 9.16 22.97 -23.90
CA ASN A 495 9.87 22.94 -22.62
C ASN A 495 10.64 21.63 -22.38
N LEU A 496 10.34 20.57 -23.12
CA LEU A 496 10.89 19.21 -22.98
C LEU A 496 10.73 18.64 -21.56
N LYS A 497 9.72 19.09 -20.82
CA LYS A 497 9.36 18.58 -19.50
C LYS A 497 8.01 17.87 -19.57
N GLY A 498 8.02 16.56 -19.41
CA GLY A 498 6.80 15.77 -19.50
C GLY A 498 6.89 14.48 -18.71
N ASP A 499 5.79 14.18 -18.03
CA ASP A 499 5.55 12.94 -17.31
C ASP A 499 4.78 11.93 -18.19
N CYS A 500 4.26 10.86 -17.58
CA CYS A 500 3.57 9.80 -18.31
C CYS A 500 2.35 10.30 -19.10
N ASP A 501 1.52 11.15 -18.50
CA ASP A 501 0.32 11.71 -19.13
C ASP A 501 0.70 12.63 -20.30
N THR A 502 1.63 13.56 -20.05
CA THR A 502 2.09 14.53 -21.05
C THR A 502 2.69 13.83 -22.29
N ARG A 503 3.56 12.84 -22.07
CA ARG A 503 4.24 12.10 -23.15
C ARG A 503 3.26 11.27 -23.95
N THR A 504 2.37 10.56 -23.27
CA THR A 504 1.38 9.70 -23.91
C THR A 504 0.37 10.53 -24.70
N LEU A 505 -0.02 11.71 -24.21
CA LEU A 505 -0.88 12.64 -24.95
C LEU A 505 -0.22 13.17 -26.23
N LEU A 506 1.06 13.54 -26.18
CA LEU A 506 1.80 13.93 -27.39
C LEU A 506 1.87 12.78 -28.41
N LEU A 507 2.21 11.56 -27.94
CA LEU A 507 2.28 10.38 -28.80
C LEU A 507 0.94 10.04 -29.42
N TYR A 508 -0.15 10.12 -28.63
CA TYR A 508 -1.49 9.91 -29.13
C TYR A 508 -1.82 10.88 -30.27
N ASN A 509 -1.43 12.15 -30.13
CA ASN A 509 -1.62 13.16 -31.17
C ASN A 509 -0.85 12.85 -32.46
N ILE A 510 0.45 12.54 -32.34
CA ILE A 510 1.31 12.29 -33.50
C ILE A 510 0.89 11.01 -34.22
N LEU A 511 0.68 9.91 -33.50
CA LEU A 511 0.32 8.63 -34.09
C LEU A 511 -1.08 8.66 -34.71
N SER A 512 -2.03 9.38 -34.10
CA SER A 512 -3.36 9.59 -34.69
C SER A 512 -3.28 10.36 -36.01
N HIS A 513 -2.38 11.36 -36.13
CA HIS A 513 -2.16 12.09 -37.38
C HIS A 513 -1.73 11.16 -38.52
N TYR A 514 -0.88 10.17 -38.23
CA TYR A 514 -0.44 9.16 -39.18
C TYR A 514 -1.42 7.98 -39.33
N ASN A 515 -2.66 8.12 -38.85
CA ASN A 515 -3.74 7.16 -39.01
C ASN A 515 -3.47 5.79 -38.36
N TYR A 516 -2.61 5.73 -37.33
CA TYR A 516 -2.49 4.53 -36.50
C TYR A 516 -3.76 4.34 -35.66
N ASP A 517 -4.20 3.09 -35.53
CA ASP A 517 -5.25 2.74 -34.59
C ASP A 517 -4.64 2.54 -33.19
N ILE A 518 -4.91 3.49 -32.30
CA ILE A 518 -4.26 3.60 -31.00
C ILE A 518 -5.28 3.98 -29.92
N MET A 519 -4.87 3.71 -28.68
CA MET A 519 -5.57 4.08 -27.47
C MET A 519 -4.60 4.71 -26.48
N LEU A 520 -5.01 5.84 -25.90
CA LEU A 520 -4.37 6.38 -24.70
C LEU A 520 -4.96 5.64 -23.52
N MET A 521 -4.11 4.93 -22.79
CA MET A 521 -4.52 4.13 -21.64
C MET A 521 -4.03 4.79 -20.36
N SER A 522 -4.88 4.77 -19.36
CA SER A 522 -4.63 5.36 -18.05
C SER A 522 -4.90 4.32 -16.97
N SER A 523 -4.15 4.40 -15.88
CA SER A 523 -4.38 3.60 -14.68
C SER A 523 -4.27 4.47 -13.45
N GLU A 524 -5.38 4.63 -12.75
CA GLU A 524 -5.43 5.27 -11.44
C GLU A 524 -4.72 4.43 -10.38
N PHE A 525 -4.74 3.10 -10.53
CA PHE A 525 -4.06 2.17 -9.63
C PHE A 525 -2.54 2.31 -9.72
N TYR A 526 -2.00 2.36 -10.94
CA TYR A 526 -0.56 2.56 -11.15
C TYR A 526 -0.14 4.03 -11.10
N GLY A 527 -1.08 4.97 -11.19
CA GLY A 527 -0.80 6.40 -11.34
C GLY A 527 0.01 6.68 -12.61
N HIS A 528 -0.34 6.00 -13.71
CA HIS A 528 0.48 5.94 -14.92
C HIS A 528 -0.35 5.95 -16.20
N SER A 529 0.27 6.40 -17.31
CA SER A 529 -0.34 6.43 -18.65
C SER A 529 0.60 5.89 -19.72
N ILE A 530 0.05 5.09 -20.65
CA ILE A 530 0.76 4.39 -21.72
C ILE A 530 -0.06 4.40 -23.03
N ILE A 531 0.58 4.04 -24.14
CA ILE A 531 -0.11 3.84 -25.43
C ILE A 531 -0.45 2.35 -25.61
N GLY A 532 -1.65 2.05 -26.09
CA GLY A 532 -1.95 0.79 -26.77
C GLY A 532 -2.02 1.00 -28.28
N ILE A 533 -1.32 0.19 -29.07
CA ILE A 533 -1.27 0.32 -30.54
C ILE A 533 -1.66 -0.98 -31.24
N ASN A 534 -2.56 -0.89 -32.22
CA ASN A 534 -3.00 -2.02 -33.03
C ASN A 534 -2.02 -2.25 -34.19
N LEU A 535 -0.92 -2.93 -33.89
CA LEU A 535 0.07 -3.38 -34.87
C LEU A 535 0.36 -4.88 -34.66
N PRO A 536 0.81 -5.60 -35.70
CA PRO A 536 1.11 -7.03 -35.62
C PRO A 536 2.45 -7.29 -34.91
N ILE A 537 2.55 -6.84 -33.66
CA ILE A 537 3.70 -6.97 -32.78
C ILE A 537 3.38 -7.98 -31.68
N ASN A 538 4.39 -8.73 -31.22
CA ASN A 538 4.24 -9.66 -30.12
C ASN A 538 4.47 -8.98 -28.77
N GLY A 539 3.72 -9.41 -27.75
CA GLY A 539 3.89 -8.94 -26.37
C GLY A 539 2.56 -8.75 -25.65
N ILE A 540 2.63 -8.09 -24.49
CA ILE A 540 1.46 -7.78 -23.65
C ILE A 540 0.53 -6.85 -24.43
N ALA A 541 -0.75 -7.20 -24.43
CA ALA A 541 -1.75 -6.51 -25.23
C ALA A 541 -3.08 -6.39 -24.50
N TYR A 542 -3.76 -5.29 -24.74
CA TYR A 542 -5.13 -5.03 -24.29
C TYR A 542 -6.10 -5.38 -25.42
N ASN A 543 -7.03 -6.30 -25.15
CA ASN A 543 -8.03 -6.71 -26.12
C ASN A 543 -9.28 -5.85 -25.96
N TYR A 544 -9.72 -5.21 -27.04
CA TYR A 544 -10.90 -4.36 -27.04
C TYR A 544 -11.62 -4.46 -28.39
N ASN A 545 -12.92 -4.73 -28.38
CA ASN A 545 -13.76 -4.89 -29.58
C ASN A 545 -13.14 -5.79 -30.66
N ASN A 546 -12.67 -6.97 -30.27
CA ASN A 546 -11.99 -7.97 -31.13
C ASN A 546 -10.69 -7.49 -31.79
N GLN A 547 -10.14 -6.36 -31.34
CA GLN A 547 -8.85 -5.85 -31.78
C GLN A 547 -7.83 -5.96 -30.65
N LYS A 548 -6.57 -6.19 -31.02
CA LYS A 548 -5.46 -6.40 -30.10
C LYS A 548 -4.56 -5.17 -30.11
N TYR A 549 -4.50 -4.47 -28.99
CA TYR A 549 -3.67 -3.28 -28.83
C TYR A 549 -2.44 -3.62 -28.00
N ILE A 550 -1.27 -3.64 -28.64
CA ILE A 550 0.00 -3.90 -27.97
C ILE A 550 0.31 -2.72 -27.06
N LEU A 551 0.52 -3.01 -25.77
CA LEU A 551 0.82 -1.99 -24.77
C LEU A 551 2.25 -1.50 -24.94
N TRP A 552 2.47 -0.20 -24.81
CA TRP A 552 3.75 0.44 -25.02
C TRP A 552 4.03 1.47 -23.93
N GLU A 553 4.98 1.15 -23.07
CA GLU A 553 5.52 2.06 -22.06
C GLU A 553 6.29 3.21 -22.74
N THR A 554 5.93 4.45 -22.42
CA THR A 554 6.42 5.65 -23.14
C THR A 554 7.34 6.52 -22.28
N THR A 555 7.47 6.22 -20.98
CA THR A 555 8.27 7.03 -20.06
C THR A 555 9.74 6.63 -20.09
N ALA A 556 10.04 5.35 -19.89
CA ALA A 556 11.41 4.87 -19.82
C ALA A 556 12.04 4.72 -21.23
N PRO A 557 13.33 5.08 -21.38
CA PRO A 557 14.01 4.95 -22.65
C PRO A 557 14.20 3.48 -23.04
N ASN A 558 14.15 3.21 -24.35
CA ASN A 558 14.39 1.90 -24.94
C ASN A 558 13.40 0.79 -24.54
N VAL A 559 12.23 1.13 -23.99
CA VAL A 559 11.19 0.13 -23.72
C VAL A 559 10.41 -0.17 -25.00
N ARG A 560 10.58 -1.38 -25.53
CA ARG A 560 9.95 -1.86 -26.76
C ARG A 560 8.44 -2.09 -26.57
N PRO A 561 7.64 -1.98 -27.66
CA PRO A 561 6.22 -2.32 -27.61
C PRO A 561 6.03 -3.76 -27.13
N GLY A 562 5.03 -3.97 -26.28
CA GLY A 562 4.67 -5.27 -25.72
C GLY A 562 5.49 -5.70 -24.51
N ASN A 563 6.59 -4.99 -24.19
CA ASN A 563 7.42 -5.25 -23.02
C ASN A 563 6.99 -4.36 -21.85
N ILE A 564 5.92 -4.79 -21.16
CA ILE A 564 5.41 -4.08 -19.98
C ILE A 564 6.03 -4.69 -18.71
N PRO A 565 6.59 -3.87 -17.81
CA PRO A 565 7.11 -4.32 -16.53
C PRO A 565 6.03 -5.08 -15.73
N ASN A 566 6.45 -6.13 -15.01
CA ASN A 566 5.53 -6.98 -14.23
C ASN A 566 4.68 -6.19 -13.24
N GLU A 567 5.19 -5.05 -12.81
CA GLU A 567 4.60 -4.23 -11.78
C GLU A 567 3.45 -3.37 -12.29
N ILE A 568 3.33 -3.22 -13.60
CA ILE A 568 2.23 -2.53 -14.27
C ILE A 568 1.55 -3.42 -15.34
N SER A 569 1.80 -4.73 -15.34
CA SER A 569 1.35 -5.65 -16.38
C SER A 569 -0.05 -6.23 -16.18
N ASN A 570 -0.68 -6.07 -15.01
CA ASN A 570 -2.04 -6.54 -14.80
C ASN A 570 -3.03 -5.63 -15.55
N LEU A 571 -3.63 -6.19 -16.60
CA LEU A 571 -4.52 -5.54 -17.57
C LEU A 571 -5.82 -5.02 -16.96
N ASN A 572 -6.30 -5.62 -15.86
CA ASN A 572 -7.55 -5.22 -15.22
C ASN A 572 -7.48 -3.82 -14.59
N ASN A 573 -6.26 -3.35 -14.31
CA ASN A 573 -6.02 -2.05 -13.70
C ASN A 573 -5.89 -0.92 -14.73
N TRP A 574 -6.08 -1.22 -16.02
CA TRP A 574 -5.98 -0.25 -17.10
C TRP A 574 -7.34 0.04 -17.72
N ARG A 575 -7.56 1.30 -18.11
CA ARG A 575 -8.73 1.73 -18.85
C ARG A 575 -8.35 2.59 -20.05
N ILE A 576 -9.27 2.69 -21.01
CA ILE A 576 -9.12 3.54 -22.19
C ILE A 576 -9.59 4.95 -21.81
N SER A 577 -8.69 5.93 -21.92
CA SER A 577 -9.02 7.35 -21.79
C SER A 577 -9.40 7.96 -23.14
N LEU A 578 -8.65 7.64 -24.20
CA LEU A 578 -8.94 8.08 -25.57
C LEU A 578 -8.72 6.94 -26.56
N LYS A 579 -9.48 6.93 -27.65
CA LYS A 579 -9.31 5.98 -28.77
C LYS A 579 -9.35 6.74 -30.10
N SER A 580 -8.45 6.43 -31.03
CA SER A 580 -8.35 7.18 -32.30
C SER A 580 -9.39 6.77 -33.35
N LYS A 581 -9.91 5.54 -33.29
CA LYS A 581 -10.89 4.96 -34.24
C LYS A 581 -11.97 4.16 -33.56
#